data_AF-A0AAU1AHC4-F1
#
_entry.id   AF-A0AAU1AHC4-F1
#
_cell.length_a   1.000
_cell.length_b   1.000
_cell.length_c   1.000
_cell.angle_alpha   90.00
_cell.angle_beta   90.00
_cell.angle_gamma   90.00
#
_symmetry.space_group_name_H-M   'P 1'
#
loop_
_entity.id
_entity.type
_entity.pdbx_description
1 polymer ?
#
loop_
_entity_poly.entity_id
_entity_poly.type
_entity_poly.pdbx_seq_one_letter_code
_entity_poly.pdbx_strand_id
1 'polypeptide(L)'
;MSRTALPRPTLLPGLSRLWRDRHTLQIGVGPGPAVLVELANPRTAALLDLLDGTRSERDVLTQALAAQVATDDARTLLDALRAAGLLVPAHSLLPRDLAGPVRARLAAEAGALALAAARLPGTPAQVLRRRRTARVLLTGAGALGGPLAVALAQAGVGQVIPHLTGPVRPIDLVGTGIPATELGRPLTPAIRAAVDRVAPGTGTHPVRAARVDLVIQLGADRPPALLAAGLAQRRQPHLLVTLREGVPVIGPFVRPPTGPCLRCVELHRADRDPAWPGLAAQLAAAEPVAAGATGTLFAAIGYAVAEVLAHLDGGHPETLGGAMEITGAGRFRRRGWPPHPACGCSSSRVYAPARPHSSSGPLRSVTMAK
;
A
#
# COMPACT_ATOMS: atom_id res chain seq x y z
N MET A 1 -24.09 -32.53 1.85
CA MET A 1 -23.64 -31.48 0.89
C MET A 1 -22.19 -31.75 0.55
N SER A 2 -21.85 -31.95 -0.73
CA SER A 2 -20.48 -32.30 -1.14
C SER A 2 -19.52 -31.15 -0.86
N ARG A 3 -18.61 -31.36 0.09
CA ARG A 3 -17.58 -30.40 0.49
C ARG A 3 -16.63 -30.14 -0.67
N THR A 4 -16.53 -28.89 -1.13
CA THR A 4 -15.52 -28.51 -2.13
C THR A 4 -14.16 -28.47 -1.44
N ALA A 5 -13.24 -29.36 -1.83
CA ALA A 5 -11.87 -29.36 -1.29
C ALA A 5 -11.16 -28.04 -1.64
N LEU A 6 -10.43 -27.46 -0.69
CA LEU A 6 -9.62 -26.27 -0.93
C LEU A 6 -8.36 -26.67 -1.70
N PRO A 7 -8.11 -26.10 -2.89
CA PRO A 7 -6.89 -26.39 -3.63
C PRO A 7 -5.72 -25.74 -2.91
N ARG A 8 -4.83 -26.58 -2.37
CA ARG A 8 -3.63 -26.19 -1.62
C ARG A 8 -3.94 -25.25 -0.46
N PRO A 9 -4.55 -25.78 0.63
CA PRO A 9 -4.95 -24.97 1.76
C PRO A 9 -3.73 -24.32 2.42
N THR A 10 -3.86 -23.03 2.73
CA THR A 10 -2.84 -22.24 3.42
C THR A 10 -3.48 -21.58 4.63
N LEU A 11 -2.90 -21.77 5.81
CA LEU A 11 -3.26 -21.00 6.99
C LEU A 11 -2.82 -19.56 6.77
N LEU A 12 -3.69 -18.60 7.09
CA LEU A 12 -3.41 -17.17 6.93
C LEU A 12 -2.02 -16.83 7.52
N PRO A 13 -1.07 -16.37 6.68
CA PRO A 13 0.28 -16.08 7.15
C PRO A 13 0.30 -14.97 8.20
N GLY A 14 1.21 -15.07 9.18
CA GLY A 14 1.41 -14.06 10.21
C GLY A 14 0.52 -14.20 11.45
N LEU A 15 -0.37 -15.19 11.50
CA LEU A 15 -1.13 -15.50 12.72
C LEU A 15 -0.27 -16.27 13.72
N SER A 16 -0.19 -15.77 14.96
CA SER A 16 0.41 -16.48 16.08
C SER A 16 -0.43 -17.68 16.49
N ARG A 17 0.23 -18.77 16.92
CA ARG A 17 -0.42 -19.97 17.46
C ARG A 17 -0.03 -20.10 18.93
N LEU A 18 -1.01 -20.02 19.83
CA LEU A 18 -0.78 -19.97 21.27
C LEU A 18 -1.67 -20.97 21.97
N TRP A 19 -1.07 -21.89 22.73
CA TRP A 19 -1.83 -22.81 23.58
C TRP A 19 -2.33 -22.06 24.82
N ARG A 20 -3.64 -22.14 25.09
CA ARG A 20 -4.24 -21.62 26.33
C ARG A 20 -4.31 -22.68 27.41
N ASP A 21 -4.51 -23.92 27.00
CA ASP A 21 -4.48 -25.12 27.82
C ASP A 21 -4.11 -26.32 26.93
N ARG A 22 -4.31 -27.55 27.39
CA ARG A 22 -3.94 -28.78 26.64
C ARG A 22 -4.78 -29.00 25.38
N HIS A 23 -6.00 -28.49 25.31
CA HIS A 23 -6.96 -28.74 24.24
C HIS A 23 -7.36 -27.46 23.48
N THR A 24 -7.11 -26.28 24.03
CA THR A 24 -7.51 -25.01 23.43
C THR A 24 -6.33 -24.31 22.78
N LEU A 25 -6.38 -24.17 21.45
CA LEU A 25 -5.41 -23.42 20.66
C LEU A 25 -6.02 -22.09 20.22
N GLN A 26 -5.36 -20.99 20.55
CA GLN A 26 -5.66 -19.67 20.02
C GLN A 26 -4.85 -19.40 18.75
N ILE A 27 -5.53 -18.96 17.69
CA ILE A 27 -4.93 -18.53 16.43
C ILE A 27 -5.20 -17.04 16.25
N GLY A 28 -4.14 -16.24 16.25
CA GLY A 28 -4.20 -14.78 16.14
C GLY A 28 -4.33 -14.05 17.50
N VAL A 29 -3.70 -12.87 17.56
CA VAL A 29 -3.74 -11.94 18.72
C VAL A 29 -3.99 -10.48 18.34
N GLY A 30 -3.95 -10.17 17.03
CA GLY A 30 -4.05 -8.81 16.52
C GLY A 30 -5.50 -8.35 16.32
N PRO A 31 -5.68 -7.13 15.76
CA PRO A 31 -7.00 -6.59 15.42
C PRO A 31 -7.70 -7.31 14.25
N GLY A 32 -7.04 -8.30 13.66
CA GLY A 32 -7.58 -9.18 12.63
C GLY A 32 -8.36 -10.36 13.23
N PRO A 33 -8.51 -11.47 12.49
CA PRO A 33 -9.20 -12.64 13.01
C PRO A 33 -8.39 -13.26 14.17
N ALA A 34 -9.04 -13.38 15.32
CA ALA A 34 -8.54 -14.09 16.50
C ALA A 34 -9.58 -15.14 16.89
N VAL A 35 -9.17 -16.41 16.86
CA VAL A 35 -10.09 -17.56 16.97
C VAL A 35 -9.55 -18.55 17.98
N LEU A 36 -10.44 -19.06 18.82
CA LEU A 36 -10.16 -20.19 19.69
C LEU A 36 -10.64 -21.47 19.01
N VAL A 37 -9.74 -22.45 18.94
CA VAL A 37 -10.00 -23.77 18.38
C VAL A 37 -9.83 -24.79 19.51
N GLU A 38 -10.94 -25.42 19.88
CA GLU A 38 -10.92 -26.57 20.79
C GLU A 38 -10.60 -27.84 20.01
N LEU A 39 -9.57 -28.54 20.43
CA LEU A 39 -9.04 -29.74 19.79
C LEU A 39 -9.34 -30.96 20.66
N ALA A 40 -10.21 -31.86 20.17
CA ALA A 40 -10.47 -33.14 20.82
C ALA A 40 -9.17 -33.93 21.06
N ASN A 41 -8.28 -33.92 20.07
CA ASN A 41 -6.93 -34.46 20.16
C ASN A 41 -5.88 -33.34 19.95
N PRO A 42 -5.02 -33.03 20.94
CA PRO A 42 -4.01 -31.98 20.82
C PRO A 42 -3.02 -32.22 19.68
N ARG A 43 -2.79 -33.49 19.28
CA ARG A 43 -1.91 -33.83 18.14
C ARG A 43 -2.42 -33.29 16.81
N THR A 44 -3.72 -33.02 16.70
CA THR A 44 -4.32 -32.44 15.49
C THR A 44 -3.75 -31.05 15.16
N ALA A 45 -3.18 -30.34 16.15
CA ALA A 45 -2.47 -29.09 15.90
C ALA A 45 -1.26 -29.23 14.96
N ALA A 46 -0.61 -30.41 14.88
CA ALA A 46 0.51 -30.66 13.98
C ALA A 46 0.11 -30.52 12.49
N LEU A 47 -1.19 -30.67 12.17
CA LEU A 47 -1.67 -30.45 10.81
C LEU A 47 -1.48 -29.01 10.36
N LEU A 48 -1.45 -28.05 11.27
CA LEU A 48 -1.29 -26.63 10.95
C LEU A 48 0.04 -26.35 10.23
N ASP A 49 1.09 -27.13 10.54
CA ASP A 49 2.40 -27.02 9.87
C ASP A 49 2.36 -27.52 8.41
N LEU A 50 1.35 -28.30 8.04
CA LEU A 50 1.14 -28.80 6.68
C LEU A 50 0.36 -27.81 5.81
N LEU A 51 -0.24 -26.77 6.40
CA LEU A 51 -1.10 -25.77 5.74
C LEU A 51 -0.26 -24.60 5.21
N ASP A 52 0.81 -24.90 4.47
CA ASP A 52 1.74 -23.94 3.87
C ASP A 52 1.41 -23.62 2.40
N GLY A 53 0.36 -24.24 1.84
CA GLY A 53 -0.02 -24.09 0.44
C GLY A 53 0.80 -24.89 -0.58
N THR A 54 1.66 -25.80 -0.14
CA THR A 54 2.44 -26.68 -1.04
C THR A 54 1.73 -28.00 -1.33
N ARG A 55 0.90 -28.48 -0.40
CA ARG A 55 0.21 -29.78 -0.44
C ARG A 55 -1.25 -29.64 -0.81
N SER A 56 -1.85 -30.65 -1.47
CA SER A 56 -3.31 -30.67 -1.64
C SER A 56 -4.01 -31.02 -0.31
N GLU A 57 -5.30 -30.71 -0.19
CA GLU A 57 -6.09 -31.12 0.99
C GLU A 57 -6.06 -32.65 1.20
N ARG A 58 -6.04 -33.43 0.10
CA ARG A 58 -5.91 -34.89 0.17
C ARG A 58 -4.58 -35.32 0.77
N ASP A 59 -3.48 -34.70 0.34
CA ASP A 59 -2.13 -35.03 0.85
C ASP A 59 -1.99 -34.66 2.33
N VAL A 60 -2.60 -33.55 2.76
CA VAL A 60 -2.67 -33.15 4.18
C VAL A 60 -3.37 -34.22 5.00
N LEU A 61 -4.51 -34.73 4.54
CA LEU A 61 -5.25 -35.80 5.24
C LEU A 61 -4.46 -37.11 5.29
N THR A 62 -3.76 -37.47 4.21
CA THR A 62 -2.88 -38.65 4.18
C THR A 62 -1.73 -38.53 5.18
N GLN A 63 -1.09 -37.37 5.26
CA GLN A 63 -0.01 -37.12 6.23
C GLN A 63 -0.52 -37.04 7.67
N ALA A 64 -1.73 -36.52 7.90
CA ALA A 64 -2.38 -36.53 9.20
C ALA A 64 -2.57 -37.97 9.71
N LEU A 65 -3.01 -38.88 8.84
CA LEU A 65 -3.17 -40.30 9.19
C LEU A 65 -1.83 -40.94 9.58
N ALA A 66 -0.76 -40.65 8.82
CA ALA A 66 0.59 -41.12 9.16
C ALA A 66 1.09 -40.59 10.51
N ALA A 67 0.63 -39.40 10.92
CA ALA A 67 0.89 -38.80 12.23
C ALA A 67 -0.08 -39.25 13.35
N GLN A 68 -0.86 -40.32 13.12
CA GLN A 68 -1.84 -40.87 14.06
C GLN A 68 -2.97 -39.89 14.44
N VAL A 69 -3.38 -39.02 13.51
CA VAL A 69 -4.56 -38.15 13.65
C VAL A 69 -5.71 -38.76 12.84
N ALA A 70 -6.88 -38.93 13.47
CA ALA A 70 -8.06 -39.45 12.80
C ALA A 70 -8.48 -38.54 11.64
N THR A 71 -8.90 -39.14 10.52
CA THR A 71 -9.29 -38.38 9.33
C THR A 71 -10.47 -37.44 9.59
N ASP A 72 -11.40 -37.83 10.46
CA ASP A 72 -12.54 -36.99 10.82
C ASP A 72 -12.11 -35.79 11.68
N ASP A 73 -11.25 -35.98 12.69
CA ASP A 73 -10.67 -34.86 13.46
C ASP A 73 -9.95 -33.85 12.55
N ALA A 74 -9.15 -34.37 11.60
CA ALA A 74 -8.46 -33.56 10.61
C ALA A 74 -9.43 -32.77 9.72
N ARG A 75 -10.52 -33.41 9.26
CA ARG A 75 -11.54 -32.76 8.45
C ARG A 75 -12.29 -31.69 9.23
N THR A 76 -12.66 -31.96 10.47
CA THR A 76 -13.35 -31.01 11.34
C THR A 76 -12.49 -29.79 11.62
N LEU A 77 -11.19 -29.98 11.88
CA LEU A 77 -10.25 -28.86 12.00
C LEU A 77 -10.19 -28.00 10.73
N LEU A 78 -10.02 -28.63 9.56
CA LEU A 78 -9.98 -27.89 8.29
C LEU A 78 -11.28 -27.12 8.02
N ASP A 79 -12.42 -27.69 8.37
CA ASP A 79 -13.71 -27.04 8.19
C ASP A 79 -13.92 -25.88 9.18
N ALA A 80 -13.52 -26.04 10.44
CA ALA A 80 -13.58 -24.96 11.42
C ALA A 80 -12.66 -23.79 11.04
N LEU A 81 -11.42 -24.07 10.63
CA LEU A 81 -10.49 -23.02 10.17
C LEU A 81 -11.01 -22.31 8.92
N ARG A 82 -11.66 -23.03 8.00
CA ARG A 82 -12.28 -22.46 6.80
C ARG A 82 -13.49 -21.60 7.16
N ALA A 83 -14.38 -22.09 8.01
CA ALA A 83 -15.55 -21.35 8.47
C ALA A 83 -15.16 -20.07 9.23
N ALA A 84 -14.04 -20.11 9.95
CA ALA A 84 -13.47 -18.96 10.63
C ALA A 84 -12.65 -18.02 9.71
N GLY A 85 -12.55 -18.33 8.41
CA GLY A 85 -11.83 -17.51 7.43
C GLY A 85 -10.30 -17.55 7.58
N LEU A 86 -9.77 -18.51 8.33
CA LEU A 86 -8.32 -18.66 8.57
C LEU A 86 -7.61 -19.49 7.51
N LEU A 87 -8.36 -20.21 6.68
CA LEU A 87 -7.83 -20.99 5.56
C LEU A 87 -8.16 -20.33 4.24
N VAL A 88 -7.12 -20.14 3.43
CA VAL A 88 -7.24 -19.59 2.07
C VAL A 88 -6.55 -20.52 1.07
N PRO A 89 -7.00 -20.56 -0.19
CA PRO A 89 -6.26 -21.23 -1.25
C PRO A 89 -4.90 -20.54 -1.48
N ALA A 90 -3.81 -21.28 -1.65
CA ALA A 90 -2.49 -20.71 -1.90
C ALA A 90 -2.46 -19.72 -3.08
N HIS A 91 -3.22 -20.01 -4.14
CA HIS A 91 -3.30 -19.15 -5.34
C HIS A 91 -4.06 -17.84 -5.13
N SER A 92 -4.74 -17.68 -4.00
CA SER A 92 -5.39 -16.42 -3.61
C SER A 92 -4.43 -15.47 -2.88
N LEU A 93 -3.32 -15.98 -2.35
CA LEU A 93 -2.29 -15.19 -1.67
C LEU A 93 -1.31 -14.56 -2.67
N LEU A 94 -0.77 -15.37 -3.57
CA LEU A 94 0.25 -14.95 -4.53
C LEU A 94 -0.18 -15.23 -5.98
N PRO A 95 0.14 -14.34 -6.93
CA PRO A 95 -0.01 -14.63 -8.36
C PRO A 95 0.75 -15.90 -8.76
N ARG A 96 0.10 -16.78 -9.53
CA ARG A 96 0.68 -18.09 -9.95
C ARG A 96 1.93 -17.98 -10.81
N ASP A 97 2.10 -16.87 -11.51
CA ASP A 97 3.22 -16.57 -12.40
C ASP A 97 4.45 -16.00 -11.65
N LEU A 98 4.35 -15.75 -10.34
CA LEU A 98 5.50 -15.37 -9.53
C LEU A 98 6.37 -16.57 -9.17
N ALA A 99 7.66 -16.45 -9.44
CA ALA A 99 8.67 -17.43 -9.08
C ALA A 99 9.91 -16.77 -8.44
N GLY A 100 10.73 -17.60 -7.81
CA GLY A 100 12.07 -17.22 -7.35
C GLY A 100 12.08 -16.06 -6.33
N PRO A 101 13.10 -15.19 -6.40
CA PRO A 101 13.30 -14.11 -5.42
C PRO A 101 12.14 -13.12 -5.32
N VAL A 102 11.44 -12.83 -6.43
CA VAL A 102 10.29 -11.92 -6.43
C VAL A 102 9.13 -12.51 -5.62
N ARG A 103 8.88 -13.82 -5.76
CA ARG A 103 7.87 -14.52 -4.96
C ARG A 103 8.20 -14.47 -3.46
N ALA A 104 9.47 -14.69 -3.10
CA ALA A 104 9.92 -14.64 -1.71
C ALA A 104 9.75 -13.25 -1.10
N ARG A 105 10.16 -12.20 -1.83
CA ARG A 105 10.02 -10.80 -1.41
C ARG A 105 8.56 -10.39 -1.16
N LEU A 106 7.65 -10.77 -2.05
CA LEU A 106 6.24 -10.41 -1.95
C LEU A 106 5.41 -11.33 -1.02
N ALA A 107 6.02 -12.36 -0.41
CA ALA A 107 5.30 -13.24 0.50
C ALA A 107 4.82 -12.50 1.76
N ALA A 108 5.64 -11.58 2.30
CA ALA A 108 5.26 -10.76 3.45
C ALA A 108 4.12 -9.81 3.11
N GLU A 109 4.17 -9.15 1.94
CA GLU A 109 3.08 -8.31 1.42
C GLU A 109 1.78 -9.12 1.26
N ALA A 110 1.86 -10.32 0.66
CA ALA A 110 0.71 -11.20 0.50
C ALA A 110 0.09 -11.59 1.85
N GLY A 111 0.91 -11.88 2.87
CA GLY A 111 0.46 -12.17 4.22
C GLY A 111 -0.24 -10.97 4.86
N ALA A 112 0.36 -9.78 4.80
CA ALA A 112 -0.23 -8.55 5.31
C ALA A 112 -1.57 -8.21 4.64
N LEU A 113 -1.64 -8.34 3.31
CA LEU A 113 -2.88 -8.18 2.55
C LEU A 113 -3.93 -9.21 2.96
N ALA A 114 -3.54 -10.46 3.20
CA ALA A 114 -4.47 -11.51 3.63
C ALA A 114 -5.07 -11.23 5.01
N LEU A 115 -4.26 -10.70 5.95
CA LEU A 115 -4.74 -10.27 7.26
C LEU A 115 -5.68 -9.06 7.16
N ALA A 116 -5.53 -8.22 6.14
CA ALA A 116 -6.38 -7.07 5.85
C ALA A 116 -7.50 -7.36 4.84
N ALA A 117 -7.74 -8.63 4.45
CA ALA A 117 -8.57 -8.99 3.31
C ALA A 117 -9.99 -8.43 3.34
N ALA A 118 -10.58 -8.28 4.53
CA ALA A 118 -11.92 -7.69 4.69
C ALA A 118 -12.04 -6.24 4.16
N ARG A 119 -10.91 -5.52 4.05
CA ARG A 119 -10.85 -4.14 3.55
C ARG A 119 -10.38 -4.05 2.10
N LEU A 120 -10.01 -5.18 1.49
CA LEU A 120 -9.50 -5.22 0.13
C LEU A 120 -10.63 -5.40 -0.88
N PRO A 121 -10.53 -4.80 -2.08
CA PRO A 121 -11.50 -4.98 -3.15
C PRO A 121 -11.36 -6.33 -3.89
N GLY A 122 -10.49 -7.22 -3.43
CA GLY A 122 -10.18 -8.51 -4.04
C GLY A 122 -9.19 -9.32 -3.21
N THR A 123 -8.78 -10.49 -3.74
CA THR A 123 -7.80 -11.35 -3.06
C THR A 123 -6.40 -10.72 -3.08
N PRO A 124 -5.50 -11.07 -2.13
CA PRO A 124 -4.12 -10.61 -2.15
C PRO A 124 -3.40 -10.84 -3.49
N ALA A 125 -3.63 -11.98 -4.14
CA ALA A 125 -3.08 -12.29 -5.46
C ALA A 125 -3.60 -11.35 -6.55
N GLN A 126 -4.88 -10.95 -6.51
CA GLN A 126 -5.45 -9.98 -7.44
C GLN A 126 -4.86 -8.59 -7.22
N VAL A 127 -4.69 -8.18 -5.96
CA VAL A 127 -4.06 -6.91 -5.60
C VAL A 127 -2.61 -6.86 -6.08
N LEU A 128 -1.81 -7.89 -5.79
CA LEU A 128 -0.41 -7.96 -6.25
C LEU A 128 -0.30 -8.00 -7.78
N ARG A 129 -1.26 -8.62 -8.49
CA ARG A 129 -1.32 -8.54 -9.97
C ARG A 129 -1.52 -7.11 -10.44
N ARG A 130 -2.45 -6.36 -9.84
CA ARG A 130 -2.69 -4.95 -10.17
C ARG A 130 -1.45 -4.10 -9.94
N ARG A 131 -0.81 -4.23 -8.77
CA ARG A 131 0.45 -3.53 -8.47
C ARG A 131 1.53 -3.84 -9.51
N ARG A 132 1.69 -5.11 -9.90
CA ARG A 132 2.71 -5.53 -10.89
C ARG A 132 2.45 -5.02 -12.31
N THR A 133 1.22 -4.68 -12.66
CA THR A 133 0.92 -4.03 -13.94
C THR A 133 0.94 -2.51 -13.85
N ALA A 134 0.97 -1.95 -12.63
CA ALA A 134 0.88 -0.53 -12.40
C ALA A 134 2.17 0.22 -12.74
N ARG A 135 1.98 1.45 -13.20
CA ARG A 135 3.02 2.36 -13.68
C ARG A 135 2.91 3.69 -12.95
N VAL A 136 3.91 3.95 -12.10
CA VAL A 136 3.99 5.17 -11.28
C VAL A 136 5.13 6.03 -11.79
N LEU A 137 4.82 7.27 -12.18
CA LEU A 137 5.80 8.28 -12.58
C LEU A 137 6.09 9.20 -11.39
N LEU A 138 7.35 9.32 -10.98
CA LEU A 138 7.79 10.29 -9.99
C LEU A 138 8.45 11.45 -10.71
N THR A 139 7.95 12.67 -10.53
CA THR A 139 8.47 13.84 -11.25
C THR A 139 8.56 15.09 -10.38
N GLY A 140 9.39 16.05 -10.79
CA GLY A 140 9.72 17.26 -10.03
C GLY A 140 11.07 17.17 -9.33
N ALA A 141 11.25 18.01 -8.32
CA ALA A 141 12.44 18.05 -7.48
C ALA A 141 12.01 17.76 -6.04
N GLY A 142 12.69 16.89 -5.29
CA GLY A 142 12.33 16.70 -3.89
C GLY A 142 12.92 15.46 -3.23
N ALA A 143 13.32 15.65 -1.97
CA ALA A 143 14.04 14.68 -1.14
C ALA A 143 13.32 13.35 -0.88
N LEU A 144 11.99 13.30 -1.07
CA LEU A 144 11.18 12.11 -0.80
C LEU A 144 11.07 11.18 -2.01
N GLY A 145 11.54 11.58 -3.19
CA GLY A 145 11.35 10.82 -4.42
C GLY A 145 12.07 9.47 -4.43
N GLY A 146 13.34 9.45 -4.00
CA GLY A 146 14.12 8.21 -3.90
C GLY A 146 13.50 7.16 -2.99
N PRO A 147 13.19 7.47 -1.71
CA PRO A 147 12.71 6.45 -0.78
C PRO A 147 11.28 6.01 -1.12
N LEU A 148 10.46 6.89 -1.70
CA LEU A 148 9.18 6.50 -2.29
C LEU A 148 9.36 5.50 -3.44
N ALA A 149 10.30 5.74 -4.36
CA ALA A 149 10.53 4.83 -5.47
C ALA A 149 10.95 3.44 -4.98
N VAL A 150 11.88 3.38 -4.04
CA VAL A 150 12.35 2.13 -3.41
C VAL A 150 11.19 1.40 -2.71
N ALA A 151 10.41 2.09 -1.88
CA ALA A 151 9.32 1.47 -1.14
C ALA A 151 8.20 0.95 -2.07
N LEU A 152 7.85 1.69 -3.13
CA LEU A 152 6.86 1.23 -4.11
C LEU A 152 7.33 -0.01 -4.87
N ALA A 153 8.61 -0.06 -5.25
CA ALA A 153 9.20 -1.24 -5.88
C ALA A 153 9.18 -2.45 -4.93
N GLN A 154 9.52 -2.24 -3.64
CA GLN A 154 9.43 -3.27 -2.59
C GLN A 154 8.00 -3.79 -2.39
N ALA A 155 7.00 -2.90 -2.46
CA ALA A 155 5.59 -3.24 -2.34
C ALA A 155 5.00 -3.96 -3.58
N GLY A 156 5.82 -4.19 -4.62
CA GLY A 156 5.45 -4.96 -5.80
C GLY A 156 4.87 -4.15 -6.95
N VAL A 157 5.04 -2.82 -6.95
CA VAL A 157 4.69 -1.98 -8.10
C VAL A 157 5.59 -2.35 -9.28
N GLY A 158 4.98 -2.63 -10.44
CA GLY A 158 5.69 -3.17 -11.60
C GLY A 158 6.62 -2.18 -12.29
N GLN A 159 6.18 -0.93 -12.41
CA GLN A 159 7.01 0.14 -12.97
C GLN A 159 6.98 1.38 -12.09
N VAL A 160 8.18 1.81 -11.69
CA VAL A 160 8.42 2.99 -10.86
C VAL A 160 9.44 3.84 -11.60
N ILE A 161 8.96 4.87 -12.28
CA ILE A 161 9.72 5.64 -13.26
C ILE A 161 10.17 6.95 -12.61
N PRO A 162 11.41 7.05 -12.11
CA PRO A 162 11.95 8.33 -11.65
C PRO A 162 12.25 9.24 -12.84
N HIS A 163 11.67 10.43 -12.81
CA HIS A 163 11.96 11.56 -13.68
C HIS A 163 12.17 12.81 -12.81
N LEU A 164 13.21 12.75 -11.97
CA LEU A 164 13.56 13.78 -11.00
C LEU A 164 14.77 14.58 -11.48
N THR A 165 14.73 15.88 -11.22
CA THR A 165 15.77 16.84 -11.60
C THR A 165 16.74 17.09 -10.46
N GLY A 166 17.98 17.44 -10.80
CA GLY A 166 19.00 17.84 -9.84
C GLY A 166 19.98 16.72 -9.43
N PRO A 167 21.02 17.08 -8.66
CA PRO A 167 22.00 16.13 -8.15
C PRO A 167 21.48 15.42 -6.89
N VAL A 168 22.12 14.30 -6.53
CA VAL A 168 21.96 13.65 -5.23
C VAL A 168 22.47 14.60 -4.13
N ARG A 169 21.59 14.91 -3.18
CA ARG A 169 21.87 15.72 -1.98
C ARG A 169 21.91 14.81 -0.74
N PRO A 170 22.51 15.25 0.39
CA PRO A 170 22.56 14.45 1.62
C PRO A 170 21.20 13.93 2.09
N ILE A 171 20.13 14.70 1.91
CA ILE A 171 18.78 14.29 2.28
C ILE A 171 18.23 13.15 1.40
N ASP A 172 18.70 13.01 0.16
CA ASP A 172 18.30 11.93 -0.74
C ASP A 172 18.89 10.57 -0.34
N LEU A 173 19.83 10.53 0.61
CA LEU A 173 20.38 9.28 1.15
C LEU A 173 19.42 8.63 2.15
N VAL A 174 18.50 9.40 2.73
CA VAL A 174 17.58 8.95 3.77
C VAL A 174 16.60 7.94 3.20
N GLY A 175 16.73 6.68 3.62
CA GLY A 175 15.80 5.60 3.26
C GLY A 175 15.88 5.13 1.81
N THR A 176 16.86 5.59 1.03
CA THR A 176 17.04 5.18 -0.38
C THR A 176 18.05 4.05 -0.57
N GLY A 177 19.07 3.98 0.31
CA GLY A 177 20.23 3.11 0.08
C GLY A 177 21.16 3.62 -1.03
N ILE A 178 21.03 4.88 -1.46
CA ILE A 178 22.04 5.56 -2.28
C ILE A 178 23.27 5.80 -1.39
N PRO A 179 24.48 5.37 -1.79
CA PRO A 179 25.68 5.59 -1.00
C PRO A 179 26.14 7.04 -1.08
N ALA A 180 26.85 7.52 -0.04
CA ALA A 180 27.38 8.89 0.01
C ALA A 180 28.35 9.22 -1.14
N THR A 181 28.93 8.21 -1.79
CA THR A 181 29.79 8.38 -2.98
C THR A 181 29.05 8.89 -4.21
N GLU A 182 27.72 8.84 -4.22
CA GLU A 182 26.87 9.35 -5.30
C GLU A 182 26.51 10.83 -5.13
N LEU A 183 26.90 11.49 -4.02
CA LEU A 183 26.63 12.91 -3.80
C LEU A 183 27.12 13.75 -4.99
N GLY A 184 26.28 14.67 -5.47
CA GLY A 184 26.55 15.50 -6.63
C GLY A 184 26.29 14.85 -8.00
N ARG A 185 26.13 13.51 -8.07
CA ARG A 185 25.76 12.81 -9.31
C ARG A 185 24.28 13.04 -9.65
N PRO A 186 23.84 12.80 -10.90
CA PRO A 186 22.43 12.93 -11.25
C PRO A 186 21.52 12.00 -10.42
N LEU A 187 20.46 12.56 -9.85
CA LEU A 187 19.57 11.84 -8.91
C LEU A 187 18.84 10.65 -9.54
N THR A 188 18.31 10.82 -10.76
CA THR A 188 17.49 9.80 -11.43
C THR A 188 18.27 8.47 -11.61
N PRO A 189 19.48 8.44 -12.21
CA PRO A 189 20.29 7.23 -12.29
C PRO A 189 20.57 6.57 -10.94
N ALA A 190 20.90 7.35 -9.90
CA ALA A 190 21.17 6.83 -8.57
C ALA A 190 19.95 6.11 -7.96
N ILE A 191 18.74 6.67 -8.14
CA ILE A 191 17.49 6.04 -7.71
C ILE A 191 17.22 4.74 -8.49
N ARG A 192 17.46 4.72 -9.81
CA ARG A 192 17.29 3.49 -10.61
C ARG A 192 18.19 2.38 -10.10
N ALA A 193 19.47 2.68 -9.86
CA ALA A 193 20.42 1.72 -9.30
C ALA A 193 20.00 1.23 -7.91
N ALA A 194 19.46 2.12 -7.06
CA ALA A 194 18.93 1.74 -5.75
C ALA A 194 17.72 0.79 -5.88
N VAL A 195 16.77 1.08 -6.77
CA VAL A 195 15.61 0.21 -7.04
C VAL A 195 16.04 -1.16 -7.57
N ASP A 196 16.95 -1.20 -8.55
CA ASP A 196 17.42 -2.45 -9.14
C ASP A 196 18.10 -3.37 -8.12
N ARG A 197 18.82 -2.79 -7.15
CA ARG A 197 19.49 -3.53 -6.07
C ARG A 197 18.50 -4.22 -5.13
N VAL A 198 17.39 -3.56 -4.79
CA VAL A 198 16.47 -4.03 -3.75
C VAL A 198 15.28 -4.80 -4.34
N ALA A 199 14.83 -4.44 -5.54
CA ALA A 199 13.65 -4.98 -6.20
C ALA A 199 13.92 -5.25 -7.70
N PRO A 200 14.87 -6.16 -8.03
CA PRO A 200 15.21 -6.47 -9.41
C PRO A 200 13.98 -6.92 -10.20
N GLY A 201 13.91 -6.48 -11.47
CA GLY A 201 12.77 -6.70 -12.35
C GLY A 201 11.68 -5.62 -12.29
N THR A 202 11.82 -4.61 -11.42
CA THR A 202 10.97 -3.41 -11.45
C THR A 202 11.37 -2.52 -12.62
N GLY A 203 10.42 -2.15 -13.48
CA GLY A 203 10.71 -1.26 -14.61
C GLY A 203 10.94 0.18 -14.16
N THR A 204 12.15 0.71 -14.36
CA THR A 204 12.53 2.07 -13.95
C THR A 204 12.66 3.07 -15.10
N HIS A 205 12.41 2.62 -16.33
CA HIS A 205 12.51 3.39 -17.55
C HIS A 205 11.14 3.65 -18.18
N PRO A 206 10.94 4.81 -18.83
CA PRO A 206 9.71 5.07 -19.54
C PRO A 206 9.55 4.11 -20.72
N VAL A 207 8.42 3.43 -20.78
CA VAL A 207 8.01 2.65 -21.96
C VAL A 207 7.19 3.57 -22.87
N ARG A 208 7.61 3.67 -24.15
CA ARG A 208 6.93 4.49 -25.16
C ARG A 208 5.44 4.13 -25.24
N ALA A 209 4.59 5.16 -25.38
CA ALA A 209 3.14 5.07 -25.62
C ALA A 209 2.29 4.37 -24.54
N ALA A 210 2.87 3.92 -23.42
CA ALA A 210 2.08 3.29 -22.37
C ALA A 210 1.47 4.35 -21.42
N ARG A 211 0.25 4.09 -20.94
CA ARG A 211 -0.49 4.95 -19.98
C ARG A 211 0.11 4.89 -18.57
N VAL A 212 0.26 6.02 -17.89
CA VAL A 212 0.70 6.09 -16.49
C VAL A 212 -0.51 5.98 -15.57
N ASP A 213 -0.47 5.09 -14.58
CA ASP A 213 -1.58 4.89 -13.64
C ASP A 213 -1.61 5.99 -12.58
N LEU A 214 -0.43 6.44 -12.13
CA LEU A 214 -0.29 7.49 -11.13
C LEU A 214 0.93 8.38 -11.38
N VAL A 215 0.76 9.70 -11.25
CA VAL A 215 1.88 10.66 -11.19
C VAL A 215 2.08 11.15 -9.76
N ILE A 216 3.29 11.01 -9.23
CA ILE A 216 3.69 11.62 -7.96
C ILE A 216 4.51 12.85 -8.28
N GLN A 217 3.99 14.02 -7.94
CA GLN A 217 4.64 15.31 -8.14
C GLN A 217 5.36 15.74 -6.87
N LEU A 218 6.69 15.90 -6.96
CA LEU A 218 7.56 16.26 -5.86
C LEU A 218 7.93 17.75 -5.87
N GLY A 219 7.96 18.34 -4.68
CA GLY A 219 8.54 19.64 -4.32
C GLY A 219 7.92 20.89 -4.95
N ALA A 220 6.82 20.76 -5.68
CA ALA A 220 6.06 21.91 -6.15
C ALA A 220 4.81 22.10 -5.28
N ASP A 221 4.84 23.13 -4.43
CA ASP A 221 3.69 23.60 -3.65
C ASP A 221 2.50 24.04 -4.50
N ARG A 222 2.83 24.41 -5.74
CA ARG A 222 1.96 24.66 -6.86
C ARG A 222 2.68 24.12 -8.11
N PRO A 223 2.25 22.99 -8.70
CA PRO A 223 2.81 22.60 -9.99
C PRO A 223 2.55 23.70 -11.02
N PRO A 224 3.44 23.88 -12.02
CA PRO A 224 3.22 24.85 -13.09
C PRO A 224 1.80 24.74 -13.66
N ALA A 225 1.14 25.86 -13.94
CA ALA A 225 -0.27 25.87 -14.35
C ALA A 225 -0.53 24.96 -15.56
N LEU A 226 0.42 24.91 -16.50
CA LEU A 226 0.38 24.02 -17.66
C LEU A 226 0.43 22.53 -17.29
N LEU A 227 1.22 22.16 -16.28
CA LEU A 227 1.29 20.79 -15.79
C LEU A 227 -0.04 20.40 -15.12
N ALA A 228 -0.57 21.25 -14.25
CA ALA A 228 -1.87 21.02 -13.61
C ALA A 228 -3.00 20.90 -14.65
N ALA A 229 -2.98 21.74 -15.69
CA ALA A 229 -3.93 21.69 -16.80
C ALA A 229 -3.78 20.38 -17.61
N GLY A 230 -2.56 19.97 -17.95
CA GLY A 230 -2.29 18.73 -18.68
C GLY A 230 -2.73 17.48 -17.91
N LEU A 231 -2.47 17.43 -16.60
CA LEU A 231 -2.95 16.35 -15.72
C LEU A 231 -4.48 16.30 -15.67
N ALA A 232 -5.13 17.47 -15.57
CA ALA A 232 -6.59 17.56 -15.56
C ALA A 232 -7.19 17.14 -16.91
N GLN A 233 -6.68 17.62 -18.03
CA GLN A 233 -7.13 17.29 -19.39
C GLN A 233 -7.04 15.79 -19.66
N ARG A 234 -5.95 15.14 -19.24
CA ARG A 234 -5.73 13.69 -19.41
C ARG A 234 -6.45 12.84 -18.36
N ARG A 235 -7.18 13.48 -17.42
CA ARG A 235 -7.77 12.83 -16.24
C ARG A 235 -6.76 11.94 -15.50
N GLN A 236 -5.52 12.39 -15.41
CA GLN A 236 -4.41 11.64 -14.83
C GLN A 236 -4.53 11.66 -13.29
N PRO A 237 -4.64 10.51 -12.61
CA PRO A 237 -4.51 10.47 -11.16
C PRO A 237 -3.13 10.96 -10.75
N HIS A 238 -3.08 11.80 -9.72
CA HIS A 238 -1.82 12.34 -9.23
C HIS A 238 -1.85 12.62 -7.73
N LEU A 239 -0.68 12.53 -7.11
CA LEU A 239 -0.43 12.83 -5.70
C LEU A 239 0.64 13.92 -5.61
N LEU A 240 0.37 14.99 -4.87
CA LEU A 240 1.40 15.98 -4.53
C LEU A 240 2.17 15.55 -3.28
N VAL A 241 3.48 15.71 -3.30
CA VAL A 241 4.37 15.47 -2.16
C VAL A 241 5.34 16.64 -2.05
N THR A 242 5.23 17.40 -0.96
CA THR A 242 6.05 18.60 -0.75
C THR A 242 6.71 18.57 0.62
N LEU A 243 7.82 19.30 0.78
CA LEU A 243 8.50 19.49 2.05
C LEU A 243 8.64 20.99 2.29
N ARG A 244 7.84 21.51 3.21
CA ARG A 244 7.78 22.95 3.53
C ARG A 244 8.45 23.19 4.85
N GLU A 245 9.62 23.84 4.83
CA GLU A 245 10.30 24.28 6.06
C GLU A 245 10.46 23.16 7.12
N GLY A 246 10.79 21.93 6.70
CA GLY A 246 10.88 20.80 7.64
C GLY A 246 9.63 19.93 7.77
N VAL A 247 8.50 20.35 7.21
CA VAL A 247 7.20 19.67 7.33
C VAL A 247 6.82 19.02 5.99
N PRO A 248 6.90 17.68 5.88
CA PRO A 248 6.32 16.97 4.77
C PRO A 248 4.81 17.17 4.70
N VAL A 249 4.32 17.40 3.48
CA VAL A 249 2.89 17.48 3.18
C VAL A 249 2.59 16.49 2.07
N ILE A 250 1.73 15.52 2.36
CA ILE A 250 1.29 14.48 1.44
C ILE A 250 -0.13 14.80 0.98
N GLY A 251 -0.30 15.05 -0.31
CA GLY A 251 -1.58 15.38 -0.90
C GLY A 251 -1.71 16.84 -1.37
N PRO A 252 -2.81 17.17 -2.05
CA PRO A 252 -3.95 16.27 -2.27
C PRO A 252 -3.66 15.12 -3.24
N PHE A 253 -4.29 13.98 -2.98
CA PHE A 253 -4.50 12.98 -4.00
C PHE A 253 -5.69 13.44 -4.85
N VAL A 254 -5.47 13.56 -6.15
CA VAL A 254 -6.49 14.00 -7.11
C VAL A 254 -6.80 12.85 -8.05
N ARG A 255 -8.08 12.45 -8.10
CA ARG A 255 -8.61 11.42 -9.01
C ARG A 255 -9.67 12.06 -9.91
N PRO A 256 -9.28 12.72 -11.02
CA PRO A 256 -10.25 13.39 -11.90
C PRO A 256 -11.30 12.40 -12.45
N PRO A 257 -12.56 12.82 -12.65
CA PRO A 257 -13.11 14.16 -12.42
C PRO A 257 -13.62 14.40 -10.99
N THR A 258 -13.34 13.50 -10.05
CA THR A 258 -13.92 13.55 -8.70
C THR A 258 -13.08 14.39 -7.71
N GLY A 259 -13.77 15.11 -6.83
CA GLY A 259 -13.14 15.89 -5.75
C GLY A 259 -12.53 17.23 -6.20
N PRO A 260 -11.90 17.97 -5.26
CA PRO A 260 -11.19 19.21 -5.61
C PRO A 260 -9.95 18.88 -6.45
N CYS A 261 -9.75 19.65 -7.53
CA CYS A 261 -8.49 19.61 -8.27
C CYS A 261 -7.49 20.60 -7.68
N LEU A 262 -6.26 20.61 -8.21
CA LEU A 262 -5.22 21.53 -7.76
C LEU A 262 -5.61 23.00 -7.95
N ARG A 263 -6.41 23.33 -8.97
CA ARG A 263 -6.96 24.67 -9.15
C ARG A 263 -7.95 25.05 -8.05
N CYS A 264 -8.76 24.11 -7.53
CA CYS A 264 -9.61 24.37 -6.37
C CYS A 264 -8.78 24.77 -5.14
N VAL A 265 -7.67 24.05 -4.89
CA VAL A 265 -6.79 24.34 -3.76
C VAL A 265 -6.17 25.73 -3.90
N GLU A 266 -5.70 26.08 -5.09
CA GLU A 266 -5.14 27.42 -5.35
C GLU A 266 -6.18 28.53 -5.21
N LEU A 267 -7.43 28.32 -5.63
CA LEU A 267 -8.51 29.29 -5.45
C LEU A 267 -8.86 29.48 -3.97
N HIS A 268 -8.98 28.40 -3.20
CA HIS A 268 -9.20 28.49 -1.74
C HIS A 268 -8.05 29.20 -1.01
N ARG A 269 -6.82 29.05 -1.49
CA ARG A 269 -5.66 29.78 -0.95
C ARG A 269 -5.73 31.27 -1.30
N ALA A 270 -6.11 31.61 -2.54
CA ALA A 270 -6.30 32.99 -2.99
C ALA A 270 -7.47 33.69 -2.28
N ASP A 271 -8.57 32.99 -2.00
CA ASP A 271 -9.69 33.51 -1.22
C ASP A 271 -9.26 33.86 0.22
N ARG A 272 -8.37 33.04 0.81
CA ARG A 272 -7.85 33.27 2.16
C ARG A 272 -6.78 34.36 2.20
N ASP A 273 -5.98 34.46 1.15
CA ASP A 273 -4.90 35.44 1.01
C ASP A 273 -4.82 35.89 -0.46
N PRO A 274 -5.34 37.10 -0.79
CA PRO A 274 -5.29 37.64 -2.15
C PRO A 274 -3.88 37.76 -2.74
N ALA A 275 -2.83 37.86 -1.90
CA ALA A 275 -1.44 37.91 -2.36
C ALA A 275 -0.87 36.52 -2.70
N TRP A 276 -1.57 35.43 -2.33
CA TRP A 276 -1.11 34.05 -2.51
C TRP A 276 -0.60 33.73 -3.92
N PRO A 277 -1.24 34.13 -5.03
CA PRO A 277 -0.74 33.80 -6.36
C PRO A 277 0.69 34.31 -6.62
N GLY A 278 1.04 35.49 -6.10
CA GLY A 278 2.39 36.04 -6.20
C GLY A 278 3.38 35.27 -5.32
N LEU A 279 3.00 34.98 -4.08
CA LEU A 279 3.83 34.19 -3.15
C LEU A 279 4.09 32.77 -3.68
N ALA A 280 3.06 32.11 -4.23
CA ALA A 280 3.18 30.79 -4.81
C ALA A 280 4.13 30.76 -6.02
N ALA A 281 4.18 31.84 -6.82
CA ALA A 281 5.13 31.97 -7.92
C ALA A 281 6.57 32.13 -7.40
N GLN A 282 6.78 32.91 -6.34
CA GLN A 282 8.09 33.03 -5.69
C GLN A 282 8.55 31.69 -5.10
N LEU A 283 7.66 30.98 -4.39
CA LEU A 283 7.94 29.65 -3.83
C LEU A 283 8.28 28.62 -4.91
N ALA A 284 7.63 28.68 -6.08
CA ALA A 284 7.92 27.77 -7.19
C ALA A 284 9.26 28.06 -7.88
N ALA A 285 9.75 29.30 -7.82
CA ALA A 285 11.04 29.70 -8.36
C ALA A 285 12.20 29.50 -7.37
N ALA A 286 11.90 29.44 -6.07
CA ALA A 286 12.89 29.20 -5.04
C ALA A 286 13.40 27.75 -5.10
N GLU A 287 14.71 27.55 -4.95
CA GLU A 287 15.24 26.24 -4.61
C GLU A 287 15.10 26.01 -3.10
N PRO A 288 14.24 25.08 -2.65
CA PRO A 288 14.11 24.84 -1.22
C PRO A 288 15.38 24.19 -0.70
N VAL A 289 15.95 24.75 0.37
CA VAL A 289 16.87 23.99 1.22
C VAL A 289 16.03 22.98 1.98
N ALA A 290 16.08 21.74 1.51
CA ALA A 290 15.32 20.65 2.12
C ALA A 290 15.90 20.35 3.51
N ALA A 291 15.22 20.84 4.54
CA ALA A 291 15.42 20.45 5.93
C ALA A 291 14.31 19.47 6.33
N GLY A 292 14.61 18.53 7.23
CA GLY A 292 13.61 17.60 7.75
C GLY A 292 14.24 16.57 8.69
N ALA A 293 13.65 16.38 9.86
CA ALA A 293 14.11 15.34 10.78
C ALA A 293 13.88 13.96 10.16
N THR A 294 14.89 13.10 10.19
CA THR A 294 14.87 11.75 9.57
C THR A 294 13.62 10.94 9.93
N GLY A 295 13.22 10.91 11.21
CA GLY A 295 12.01 10.21 11.66
C GLY A 295 10.71 10.77 11.06
N THR A 296 10.61 12.09 10.90
CA THR A 296 9.47 12.75 10.25
C THR A 296 9.43 12.42 8.75
N LEU A 297 10.59 12.37 8.08
CA LEU A 297 10.67 11.99 6.67
C LEU A 297 10.21 10.53 6.48
N PHE A 298 10.65 9.59 7.33
CA PHE A 298 10.20 8.20 7.26
C PHE A 298 8.70 8.04 7.46
N ALA A 299 8.11 8.75 8.43
CA ALA A 299 6.66 8.76 8.63
C ALA A 299 5.93 9.28 7.38
N ALA A 300 6.47 10.31 6.72
CA ALA A 300 5.92 10.85 5.48
C ALA A 300 6.03 9.89 4.30
N ILE A 301 7.16 9.20 4.17
CA ILE A 301 7.36 8.17 3.14
C ILE A 301 6.35 7.05 3.34
N GLY A 302 6.22 6.53 4.58
CA GLY A 302 5.26 5.48 4.90
C GLY A 302 3.81 5.89 4.58
N TYR A 303 3.43 7.11 4.96
CA TYR A 303 2.09 7.64 4.67
C TYR A 303 1.84 7.77 3.16
N ALA A 304 2.78 8.37 2.42
CA ALA A 304 2.65 8.53 0.97
C ALA A 304 2.65 7.18 0.22
N VAL A 305 3.42 6.19 0.66
CA VAL A 305 3.35 4.82 0.13
C VAL A 305 1.97 4.24 0.37
N ALA A 306 1.42 4.37 1.57
CA ALA A 306 0.07 3.87 1.88
C ALA A 306 -0.99 4.51 0.97
N GLU A 307 -0.91 5.82 0.70
CA GLU A 307 -1.84 6.52 -0.21
C GLU A 307 -1.73 6.02 -1.65
N VAL A 308 -0.51 5.81 -2.15
CA VAL A 308 -0.27 5.27 -3.49
C VAL A 308 -0.81 3.84 -3.59
N LEU A 309 -0.49 2.98 -2.63
CA LEU A 309 -0.95 1.58 -2.64
C LEU A 309 -2.47 1.49 -2.49
N ALA A 310 -3.07 2.31 -1.61
CA ALA A 310 -4.53 2.39 -1.49
C ALA A 310 -5.20 2.73 -2.84
N HIS A 311 -4.59 3.60 -3.64
CA HIS A 311 -5.06 3.86 -4.99
C HIS A 311 -4.89 2.66 -5.94
N LEU A 312 -3.68 2.12 -6.03
CA LEU A 312 -3.33 1.04 -6.98
C LEU A 312 -4.08 -0.26 -6.69
N ASP A 313 -4.38 -0.50 -5.42
CA ASP A 313 -5.12 -1.67 -4.97
C ASP A 313 -6.62 -1.56 -5.32
N GLY A 314 -7.10 -0.36 -5.66
CA GLY A 314 -8.48 -0.07 -6.03
C GLY A 314 -9.32 0.51 -4.88
N GLY A 315 -8.68 0.96 -3.80
CA GLY A 315 -9.30 1.62 -2.67
C GLY A 315 -9.37 3.15 -2.78
N HIS A 316 -9.46 3.79 -1.62
CA HIS A 316 -9.64 5.23 -1.46
C HIS A 316 -8.50 5.82 -0.62
N PRO A 317 -7.57 6.59 -1.24
CA PRO A 317 -6.58 7.35 -0.50
C PRO A 317 -7.25 8.35 0.47
N GLU A 318 -6.71 8.49 1.67
CA GLU A 318 -7.24 9.39 2.72
C GLU A 318 -7.06 10.89 2.37
N THR A 319 -6.09 11.19 1.51
CA THR A 319 -5.79 12.51 0.97
C THR A 319 -6.60 12.85 -0.28
N LEU A 320 -7.64 12.05 -0.60
CA LEU A 320 -8.70 12.51 -1.49
C LEU A 320 -9.36 13.75 -0.88
N GLY A 321 -9.27 14.87 -1.60
CA GLY A 321 -9.83 16.14 -1.16
C GLY A 321 -9.16 16.81 0.03
N GLY A 322 -7.92 16.43 0.35
CA GLY A 322 -7.16 17.05 1.43
C GLY A 322 -5.69 16.67 1.39
N ALA A 323 -4.87 17.30 2.21
CA ALA A 323 -3.46 16.96 2.39
C ALA A 323 -3.19 16.63 3.86
N MET A 324 -2.20 15.78 4.09
CA MET A 324 -1.69 15.44 5.40
C MET A 324 -0.37 16.15 5.67
N GLU A 325 -0.35 17.04 6.65
CA GLU A 325 0.85 17.70 7.16
C GLU A 325 1.46 16.82 8.27
N ILE A 326 2.75 16.53 8.18
CA ILE A 326 3.46 15.60 9.08
C ILE A 326 4.47 16.39 9.89
N THR A 327 4.09 16.73 11.11
CA THR A 327 4.88 17.64 12.00
C THR A 327 5.77 16.88 12.98
N GLY A 328 5.79 15.54 12.86
CA GLY A 328 6.59 14.62 13.66
C GLY A 328 6.21 13.19 13.32
N ALA A 329 7.02 12.21 13.75
CA ALA A 329 6.84 10.79 13.39
C ALA A 329 5.45 10.20 13.70
N GLY A 330 4.72 10.78 14.67
CA GLY A 330 3.35 10.39 15.01
C GLY A 330 2.34 11.55 15.04
N ARG A 331 2.71 12.74 14.53
CA ARG A 331 1.86 13.93 14.58
C ARG A 331 1.40 14.33 13.18
N PHE A 332 0.15 14.02 12.91
CA PHE A 332 -0.50 14.18 11.61
C PHE A 332 -1.60 15.23 11.71
N ARG A 333 -1.64 16.16 10.76
CA ARG A 333 -2.70 17.16 10.65
C ARG A 333 -3.28 17.14 9.25
N ARG A 334 -4.56 16.80 9.13
CA ARG A 334 -5.27 16.82 7.86
C ARG A 334 -5.82 18.21 7.56
N ARG A 335 -5.59 18.70 6.35
CA ARG A 335 -6.21 19.91 5.78
C ARG A 335 -7.07 19.51 4.59
N GLY A 336 -8.37 19.75 4.66
CA GLY A 336 -9.32 19.42 3.58
C GLY A 336 -9.76 20.64 2.77
N TRP A 337 -10.16 20.42 1.52
CA TRP A 337 -10.79 21.44 0.67
C TRP A 337 -12.01 20.86 -0.05
N PRO A 338 -13.16 21.55 -0.07
CA PRO A 338 -14.24 21.21 -1.00
C PRO A 338 -13.87 21.65 -2.43
N PRO A 339 -14.51 21.11 -3.49
CA PRO A 339 -14.34 21.68 -4.83
C PRO A 339 -14.83 23.13 -4.85
N HIS A 340 -13.98 24.04 -5.33
CA HIS A 340 -14.21 25.48 -5.28
C HIS A 340 -15.31 25.91 -6.28
N PRO A 341 -16.25 26.80 -5.92
CA PRO A 341 -17.35 27.21 -6.80
C PRO A 341 -16.87 27.84 -8.10
N ALA A 342 -15.88 28.74 -8.05
CA ALA A 342 -15.30 29.40 -9.24
C ALA A 342 -14.36 28.50 -10.09
N CYS A 343 -14.22 27.21 -9.76
CA CYS A 343 -13.36 26.31 -10.54
C CYS A 343 -14.18 25.58 -11.61
N GLY A 344 -13.72 25.56 -12.87
CA GLY A 344 -14.40 24.84 -13.95
C GLY A 344 -14.51 23.31 -13.80
N CYS A 345 -13.96 22.72 -12.73
CA CYS A 345 -14.22 21.31 -12.39
C CYS A 345 -15.47 21.11 -11.51
N SER A 346 -15.99 22.18 -10.89
CA SER A 346 -17.19 22.14 -10.04
C SER A 346 -18.48 21.98 -10.85
N SER A 347 -18.48 22.43 -12.10
CA SER A 347 -19.57 22.28 -13.07
C SER A 347 -19.68 20.85 -13.64
N SER A 348 -18.73 19.96 -13.36
CA SER A 348 -18.73 18.57 -13.83
C SER A 348 -19.33 17.57 -12.81
N ARG A 349 -20.09 18.03 -11.82
CA ARG A 349 -20.52 17.24 -10.64
C ARG A 349 -21.73 16.33 -10.91
N VAL A 350 -21.55 15.03 -10.71
CA VAL A 350 -22.34 14.21 -9.75
C VAL A 350 -21.44 13.12 -9.17
N TYR A 351 -21.10 13.18 -7.87
CA TYR A 351 -21.19 12.03 -6.93
C TYR A 351 -20.84 12.48 -5.49
N ALA A 352 -21.61 11.98 -4.52
CA ALA A 352 -21.46 12.27 -3.09
C ALA A 352 -20.42 11.34 -2.42
N PRO A 353 -19.66 11.80 -1.41
CA PRO A 353 -18.71 10.94 -0.71
C PRO A 353 -19.44 9.89 0.15
N ALA A 354 -18.94 8.64 0.12
CA ALA A 354 -19.37 7.56 1.00
C ALA A 354 -18.92 7.81 2.46
N ARG A 355 -19.80 7.50 3.42
CA ARG A 355 -19.52 7.60 4.86
C ARG A 355 -18.48 6.55 5.29
N PRO A 356 -17.62 6.84 6.28
CA PRO A 356 -16.71 5.85 6.84
C PRO A 356 -17.47 4.79 7.65
N HIS A 357 -17.20 3.51 7.38
CA HIS A 357 -17.67 2.39 8.18
C HIS A 357 -16.77 2.20 9.40
N SER A 358 -17.33 2.36 10.60
CA SER A 358 -16.72 1.90 11.86
C SER A 358 -17.05 0.41 12.05
N SER A 359 -16.04 -0.46 12.01
CA SER A 359 -16.20 -1.89 12.35
C SER A 359 -15.42 -2.23 13.61
N SER A 360 -16.07 -2.19 14.77
CA SER A 360 -15.67 -2.93 15.97
C SER A 360 -16.55 -4.18 16.05
N GLY A 361 -16.02 -5.34 15.65
CA GLY A 361 -16.71 -6.63 15.78
C GLY A 361 -16.22 -7.40 17.00
N PRO A 362 -17.09 -8.10 17.75
CA PRO A 362 -16.70 -8.89 18.91
C PRO A 362 -16.00 -10.21 18.49
N LEU A 363 -15.19 -10.75 19.41
CA LEU A 363 -14.56 -12.06 19.29
C LEU A 363 -15.63 -13.16 19.16
N ARG A 364 -15.47 -14.06 18.18
CA ARG A 364 -16.35 -15.22 17.95
C ARG A 364 -15.67 -16.49 18.48
N SER A 365 -16.33 -17.20 19.39
CA SER A 365 -15.97 -18.56 19.80
C SER A 365 -16.69 -19.58 18.90
N VAL A 366 -15.98 -20.64 18.49
CA VAL A 366 -16.56 -21.80 17.79
C VAL A 366 -16.13 -23.05 18.55
N THR A 367 -17.09 -23.66 19.23
CA THR A 367 -16.92 -24.92 19.98
C THR A 367 -17.20 -26.09 19.04
N MET A 368 -16.29 -27.07 18.96
CA MET A 368 -16.55 -28.32 18.25
C MET A 368 -17.35 -29.26 19.16
N ALA A 369 -18.62 -29.52 18.83
CA ALA A 369 -19.37 -30.61 19.43
C ALA A 369 -18.99 -31.95 18.74
N LYS A 370 -18.91 -33.00 19.56
CA LYS A 370 -18.49 -34.37 19.22
C LYS A 370 -19.19 -34.99 18.02
#